data_AF-A0A843IY22-F1
#
_entry.id   AF-A0A843IY22-F1
#
_cell.length_a   1.000
_cell.length_b   1.000
_cell.length_c   1.000
_cell.angle_alpha   90.00
_cell.angle_beta   90.00
_cell.angle_gamma   90.00
#
_symmetry.space_group_name_H-M   'P 1'
#
loop_
_entity.id
_entity.type
_entity.pdbx_description
1 polymer ?
#
loop_
_entity_poly.entity_id
_entity_poly.type
_entity_poly.pdbx_seq_one_letter_code
_entity_poly.pdbx_strand_id
1 'polypeptide(L)'
;EDLSSNPMPIEIELDALNQGKSDAKNVQADIVFTYDDKTILTEKADIGDISAGNSKEFKAKYMLDIPETFDRTKFDMTISNIYVDGQSLNE
;
A
#
# COMPACT_ATOMS: atom_id res chain seq x y z
N GLU A 1 13.51 17.27 -8.95
CA GLU A 1 14.16 15.96 -9.22
C GLU A 1 13.63 15.44 -10.53
N ASP A 2 14.51 14.89 -11.36
CA ASP A 2 14.19 14.32 -12.66
C ASP A 2 13.17 13.18 -12.50
N LEU A 3 11.93 13.39 -12.92
CA LEU A 3 10.89 12.35 -13.03
C LEU A 3 11.07 11.52 -14.31
N SER A 4 12.24 11.60 -14.96
CA SER A 4 12.53 10.99 -16.26
C SER A 4 12.89 9.50 -16.20
N SER A 5 12.98 8.91 -15.00
CA SER A 5 13.20 7.47 -14.86
C SER A 5 11.87 6.73 -15.00
N ASN A 6 11.68 6.04 -16.13
CA ASN A 6 10.61 5.06 -16.32
C ASN A 6 11.26 3.66 -16.44
N PRO A 7 10.95 2.70 -15.55
CA PRO A 7 9.96 2.77 -14.47
C PRO A 7 10.33 3.75 -13.36
N MET A 8 9.31 4.43 -12.82
CA MET A 8 9.45 5.39 -11.73
C MET A 8 9.55 4.67 -10.39
N PRO A 9 10.63 4.87 -9.62
CA PRO A 9 10.72 4.32 -8.28
C PRO A 9 9.80 5.09 -7.33
N ILE A 10 8.93 4.38 -6.63
CA ILE A 10 8.12 4.92 -5.54
C ILE A 10 8.45 4.16 -4.27
N GLU A 11 8.75 4.90 -3.22
CA GLU A 11 8.90 4.37 -1.88
C GLU A 11 7.66 4.76 -1.08
N ILE A 12 7.08 3.78 -0.40
CA ILE A 12 5.92 3.98 0.45
C ILE A 12 6.27 3.59 1.88
N GLU A 13 5.63 4.27 2.81
CA GLU A 13 5.69 4.02 4.24
C GLU A 13 4.26 4.02 4.75
N LEU A 14 3.85 2.89 5.36
CA LEU A 14 2.52 2.68 5.91
C LEU A 14 2.64 2.37 7.40
N ASP A 15 1.81 3.02 8.21
CA ASP A 15 1.64 2.70 9.61
C ASP A 15 0.32 1.97 9.84
N ALA A 16 0.41 0.68 10.20
CA ALA A 16 -0.74 -0.12 10.58
C ALA A 16 -0.93 -0.08 12.08
N LEU A 17 -2.06 0.43 12.56
CA LEU A 17 -2.39 0.53 13.99
C LEU A 17 -3.49 -0.47 14.35
N ASN A 18 -3.21 -1.38 15.28
CA ASN A 18 -4.23 -2.27 15.83
C ASN A 18 -5.00 -1.55 16.95
N GLN A 19 -6.16 -0.99 16.61
CA GLN A 19 -7.09 -0.36 17.55
C GLN A 19 -8.04 -1.36 18.24
N GLY A 20 -7.91 -2.66 17.94
CA GLY A 20 -8.69 -3.72 18.54
C GLY A 20 -8.26 -4.04 19.97
N LYS A 21 -9.05 -4.89 20.64
CA LYS A 21 -8.77 -5.40 21.99
C LYS A 21 -7.95 -6.70 21.99
N SER A 22 -7.59 -7.21 20.82
CA SER A 22 -6.92 -8.49 20.64
C SER A 22 -5.83 -8.36 19.58
N ASP A 23 -4.82 -9.24 19.67
CA ASP A 23 -3.72 -9.27 18.71
C ASP A 23 -4.23 -9.61 17.30
N ALA A 24 -3.75 -8.87 16.31
CA ALA A 24 -3.99 -9.13 14.90
C ALA A 24 -2.83 -9.97 14.36
N LYS A 25 -3.16 -11.10 13.72
CA LYS A 25 -2.19 -12.05 13.16
C LYS A 25 -2.18 -11.96 11.65
N ASN A 26 -1.00 -12.12 11.04
CA ASN A 26 -0.83 -12.14 9.59
C ASN A 26 -1.55 -10.97 8.90
N VAL A 27 -1.31 -9.74 9.36
CA VAL A 27 -1.96 -8.56 8.79
C VAL A 27 -1.42 -8.32 7.39
N GLN A 28 -2.31 -8.23 6.41
CA GLN A 28 -1.96 -7.94 5.02
C GLN A 28 -2.84 -6.81 4.50
N ALA A 29 -2.36 -6.06 3.52
CA ALA A 29 -3.15 -5.02 2.87
C ALA A 29 -2.95 -5.04 1.35
N ASP A 30 -4.02 -4.87 0.60
CA ASP A 30 -3.94 -4.66 -0.85
C ASP A 30 -3.71 -3.17 -1.11
N ILE A 31 -2.59 -2.84 -1.73
CA ILE A 31 -2.20 -1.49 -2.13
C ILE A 31 -2.44 -1.37 -3.62
N VAL A 32 -3.27 -0.39 -4.01
CA VAL A 32 -3.63 -0.14 -5.40
C VAL A 32 -3.10 1.22 -5.80
N PHE A 33 -2.24 1.20 -6.81
CA PHE A 33 -1.74 2.39 -7.47
C PHE A 33 -2.56 2.64 -8.72
N THR A 34 -3.03 3.88 -8.89
CA THR A 34 -3.78 4.30 -10.08
C THR A 34 -3.13 5.51 -10.72
N TYR A 35 -3.28 5.61 -12.05
CA TYR A 35 -2.90 6.78 -12.83
C TYR A 35 -3.98 7.05 -13.86
N ASP A 36 -4.53 8.27 -13.87
CA ASP A 36 -5.59 8.69 -14.80
C ASP A 36 -6.80 7.72 -14.76
N ASP A 37 -7.25 7.41 -13.54
CA ASP A 37 -8.34 6.46 -13.21
C ASP A 37 -8.10 4.99 -13.62
N LYS A 38 -6.88 4.63 -14.03
CA LYS A 38 -6.52 3.25 -14.36
C LYS A 38 -5.60 2.65 -13.31
N THR A 39 -5.91 1.45 -12.85
CA THR A 39 -5.00 0.67 -12.01
C THR A 39 -3.73 0.32 -12.79
N ILE A 40 -2.59 0.72 -12.24
CA ILE A 40 -1.26 0.44 -12.81
C ILE A 40 -0.51 -0.65 -12.03
N LEU A 41 -0.78 -0.78 -10.74
CA LEU A 41 -0.22 -1.85 -9.90
C LEU A 41 -1.20 -2.17 -8.76
N THR A 42 -1.37 -3.45 -8.48
CA THR A 42 -2.00 -3.93 -7.25
C THR A 42 -1.01 -4.87 -6.57
N GLU A 43 -0.63 -4.56 -5.34
CA GLU A 43 0.30 -5.36 -4.57
C GLU A 43 -0.27 -5.70 -3.21
N LYS A 44 0.03 -6.91 -2.72
CA LYS A 44 -0.28 -7.30 -1.35
C LYS A 44 0.91 -7.03 -0.44
N ALA A 45 0.77 -6.07 0.47
CA ALA A 45 1.72 -5.80 1.54
C ALA A 45 1.52 -6.77 2.71
N ASP A 46 2.58 -7.49 3.09
CA ASP A 46 2.61 -8.28 4.31
C ASP A 46 3.17 -7.44 5.46
N ILE A 47 2.29 -7.03 6.36
CA ILE A 47 2.61 -6.24 7.54
C ILE A 47 2.97 -7.16 8.71
N GLY A 48 2.45 -8.40 8.73
CA GLY A 48 2.66 -9.40 9.77
C GLY A 48 1.86 -9.14 11.04
N ASP A 49 2.32 -9.67 12.18
CA ASP A 49 1.60 -9.58 13.45
C ASP A 49 1.65 -8.17 14.07
N ILE A 50 0.52 -7.72 14.63
CA ILE A 50 0.38 -6.45 15.36
C ILE A 50 -0.38 -6.67 16.67
N SER A 51 0.30 -6.50 17.80
CA SER A 51 -0.31 -6.61 19.13
C SER A 51 -1.37 -5.54 19.38
N ALA A 52 -2.37 -5.85 20.21
CA ALA A 52 -3.42 -4.90 20.56
C ALA A 52 -2.85 -3.57 21.10
N GLY A 53 -3.34 -2.45 20.56
CA GLY A 53 -2.92 -1.09 20.95
C GLY A 53 -1.56 -0.64 20.42
N ASN A 54 -0.87 -1.47 19.63
CA ASN A 54 0.42 -1.12 19.01
C ASN A 54 0.26 -0.83 17.53
N SER A 55 1.24 -0.10 16.98
CA SER A 55 1.40 0.09 15.54
C SER A 55 2.60 -0.67 15.00
N LYS A 56 2.61 -0.87 13.69
CA LYS A 56 3.75 -1.43 12.97
C LYS A 56 3.92 -0.69 11.65
N GLU A 57 5.15 -0.29 11.40
CA GLU A 57 5.56 0.38 10.17
C GLU A 57 5.87 -0.67 9.09
N PHE A 58 5.43 -0.38 7.87
CA PHE A 58 5.74 -1.15 6.67
C PHE A 58 6.34 -0.22 5.62
N LYS A 59 7.50 -0.61 5.07
CA LYS A 59 8.19 0.12 4.02
C LYS A 59 8.36 -0.77 2.80
N ALA A 60 8.00 -0.26 1.63
CA ALA A 60 8.17 -0.96 0.37
C ALA A 60 8.59 0.00 -0.74
N LYS A 61 9.25 -0.57 -1.75
CA LYS A 61 9.67 0.14 -2.95
C LYS A 61 9.09 -0.55 -4.17
N TYR A 62 8.41 0.23 -5.01
CA TYR A 62 7.79 -0.21 -6.24
C TYR A 62 8.40 0.51 -7.44
N MET A 63 8.42 -0.19 -8.56
CA MET A 63 8.82 0.36 -9.85
C MET A 63 7.55 0.46 -10.68
N LEU A 64 7.06 1.67 -10.91
CA LEU A 64 5.80 1.90 -11.62
C LEU A 64 6.07 2.28 -13.07
N ASP A 65 5.44 1.55 -13.99
CA ASP A 65 5.43 1.90 -15.41
C ASP A 65 4.41 3.03 -15.62
N ILE A 66 4.91 4.24 -15.82
CA ILE A 66 4.10 5.45 -15.99
C ILE A 66 4.46 6.14 -17.31
N PRO A 67 3.54 6.93 -17.92
CA PRO A 67 3.84 7.62 -19.16
C PRO A 67 4.98 8.63 -19.00
N GLU A 68 5.72 8.89 -20.09
CA GLU A 68 6.85 9.83 -20.12
C GLU A 68 6.48 11.24 -19.64
N THR A 69 5.22 11.64 -19.83
CA THR A 69 4.63 12.86 -19.29
C THR A 69 3.84 12.54 -18.03
N PHE A 70 4.55 12.25 -16.95
CA PHE A 70 3.93 11.97 -15.66
C PHE A 70 3.32 13.24 -15.07
N ASP A 71 2.00 13.20 -14.85
CA ASP A 71 1.28 14.20 -14.09
C ASP A 71 0.95 13.64 -12.70
N ARG A 72 1.66 14.11 -11.68
CA ARG A 72 1.45 13.68 -10.30
C ARG A 72 0.02 13.91 -9.81
N THR A 73 -0.71 14.87 -10.37
CA THR A 73 -2.10 15.14 -9.97
C THR A 73 -3.07 14.04 -10.39
N LYS A 74 -2.65 13.19 -11.35
CA LYS A 74 -3.41 12.05 -11.85
C LYS A 74 -3.05 10.74 -11.16
N PHE A 75 -2.03 10.76 -10.30
CA PHE A 75 -1.55 9.59 -9.59
C PHE A 75 -2.21 9.50 -8.22
N ASP A 76 -2.70 8.31 -7.87
CA ASP A 76 -3.28 8.04 -6.56
C ASP A 76 -2.81 6.67 -6.03
N MET A 77 -2.80 6.54 -4.71
CA MET A 77 -2.49 5.31 -3.99
C MET A 77 -3.57 5.09 -2.93
N THR A 78 -4.23 3.95 -3.01
CA THR A 78 -5.28 3.57 -2.06
C THR A 78 -5.00 2.22 -1.45
N ILE A 79 -5.45 2.02 -0.21
CA ILE A 79 -5.50 0.70 0.42
C ILE A 79 -6.91 0.16 0.17
N SER A 80 -7.02 -0.87 -0.66
CA SER A 80 -8.32 -1.37 -1.11
C SER A 80 -8.92 -2.40 -0.19
N ASN A 81 -8.11 -3.25 0.45
CA ASN A 81 -8.52 -4.27 1.42
C ASN A 81 -7.47 -4.46 2.51
N ILE A 82 -7.93 -4.80 3.72
CA ILE A 82 -7.08 -5.22 4.83
C ILE A 82 -7.51 -6.62 5.23
N TYR A 83 -6.55 -7.51 5.45
CA TYR A 83 -6.77 -8.88 5.88
C TYR A 83 -6.11 -9.13 7.22
N VAL A 84 -6.77 -9.90 8.08
CA VAL A 84 -6.21 -10.45 9.32
C VAL A 84 -6.45 -11.94 9.30
N ASP A 85 -5.38 -12.72 9.42
CA ASP A 85 -5.42 -14.18 9.34
C ASP A 85 -6.16 -14.72 8.09
N GLY A 86 -5.98 -14.03 6.97
CA GLY A 86 -6.62 -14.35 5.68
C GLY A 86 -8.08 -13.90 5.54
N GLN A 87 -8.68 -13.31 6.57
CA GLN A 87 -10.04 -12.76 6.53
C GLN A 87 -10.01 -11.27 6.20
N SER A 88 -10.79 -10.84 5.21
CA SER A 88 -10.96 -9.41 4.90
C SER A 88 -11.71 -8.70 6.03
N LEU A 89 -11.23 -7.52 6.41
CA LEU A 89 -11.88 -6.62 7.36
C LEU A 89 -12.79 -5.60 6.68
N ASN A 90 -12.76 -5.52 5.35
CA ASN A 90 -13.66 -4.66 4.60
C ASN A 90 -15.03 -5.35 4.48
N GLU A 91 -15.98 -4.90 5.29
CA GLU A 91 -17.43 -5.10 5.11
C GLU A 91 -18.04 -3.96 4.28
#